data_AF-A0A3S0EJC0-F1
#
_entry.id   AF-A0A3S0EJC0-F1
#
_cell.length_a   1.000
_cell.length_b   1.000
_cell.length_c   1.000
_cell.angle_alpha   90.00
_cell.angle_beta   90.00
_cell.angle_gamma   90.00
#
_symmetry.space_group_name_H-M   'P 1'
#
loop_
_entity.id
_entity.type
_entity.pdbx_description
1 polymer ?
#
loop_
_entity_poly.entity_id
_entity_poly.type
_entity_poly.pdbx_seq_one_letter_code
_entity_poly.pdbx_strand_id
1 'polypeptide(L)'
;MPMTRPAKPASSLTPDDLAAHPVWRFLTPGDAAPDGADESWVRAQDAPPRVGEHASYLVAATYRLQSGATLPGAVQVDVLGAQVELDPCVIFAGGKSVDALGHDTAPRLARLLKASDTQPVHWALGARLGDETVMREQAMARPGAAQVLGLLFKLARLKRSR
;
A
#
# COMPACT_ATOMS: atom_id res chain seq x y z
N MET A 1 -4.08 -30.35 2.14
CA MET A 1 -4.89 -29.25 1.58
C MET A 1 -4.32 -27.95 2.07
N PRO A 2 -4.02 -26.96 1.20
CA PRO A 2 -3.56 -25.66 1.67
C PRO A 2 -4.68 -25.02 2.50
N MET A 3 -4.39 -24.71 3.77
CA MET A 3 -5.34 -23.99 4.61
C MET A 3 -5.51 -22.59 4.04
N THR A 4 -6.69 -22.29 3.50
CA THR A 4 -7.04 -20.97 3.01
C THR A 4 -7.00 -19.99 4.18
N ARG A 5 -6.11 -19.00 4.14
CA ARG A 5 -6.01 -17.99 5.19
C ARG A 5 -7.29 -17.16 5.26
N PRO A 6 -7.75 -16.79 6.47
CA PRO A 6 -8.98 -16.01 6.62
C PRO A 6 -8.83 -14.65 5.94
N ALA A 7 -9.86 -14.26 5.19
CA ALA A 7 -9.94 -12.92 4.62
C ALA A 7 -10.42 -11.94 5.70
N LYS A 8 -10.06 -10.66 5.56
CA LYS A 8 -10.53 -9.57 6.42
C LYS A 8 -10.65 -8.26 5.63
N PRO A 9 -11.43 -7.27 6.11
CA PRO A 9 -11.46 -5.94 5.49
C PRO A 9 -10.06 -5.30 5.47
N ALA A 10 -9.65 -4.69 4.36
CA ALA A 10 -8.36 -4.02 4.25
C ALA A 10 -8.15 -2.93 5.31
N SER A 11 -9.23 -2.21 5.65
CA SER A 11 -9.24 -1.17 6.69
C SER A 11 -8.98 -1.69 8.10
N SER A 12 -9.10 -3.01 8.31
CA SER A 12 -8.84 -3.68 9.59
C SER A 12 -7.42 -4.25 9.71
N LEU A 13 -6.58 -4.14 8.68
CA LEU A 13 -5.19 -4.60 8.73
C LEU A 13 -4.40 -3.83 9.78
N THR A 14 -3.62 -4.57 10.56
CA THR A 14 -2.73 -4.05 11.60
C THR A 14 -1.26 -4.17 11.17
N PRO A 15 -0.33 -3.47 11.86
CA PRO A 15 1.10 -3.69 11.68
C PRO A 15 1.51 -5.15 11.89
N ASP A 16 0.93 -5.83 12.86
CA ASP A 16 1.26 -7.23 13.17
C ASP A 16 0.80 -8.17 12.04
N ASP A 17 -0.36 -7.90 11.44
CA ASP A 17 -0.82 -8.63 10.25
C ASP A 17 0.16 -8.50 9.08
N LEU A 18 0.67 -7.29 8.85
CA LEU A 18 1.63 -7.01 7.77
C LEU A 18 3.03 -7.57 8.08
N ALA A 19 3.42 -7.62 9.35
CA ALA A 19 4.67 -8.25 9.77
C ALA A 19 4.62 -9.77 9.62
N ALA A 20 3.48 -10.39 9.97
CA ALA A 20 3.28 -11.83 9.80
C ALA A 20 3.14 -12.23 8.32
N HIS A 21 2.46 -11.39 7.53
CA HIS A 21 2.18 -11.61 6.12
C HIS A 21 2.43 -10.31 5.33
N PRO A 22 3.55 -10.18 4.63
CA PRO A 22 3.91 -8.92 3.97
C PRO A 22 3.11 -8.65 2.69
N VAL A 23 2.35 -9.62 2.19
CA VAL A 23 1.55 -9.48 0.96
C VAL A 23 0.11 -9.90 1.24
N TRP A 24 -0.82 -9.01 0.91
CA TRP A 24 -2.26 -9.21 1.01
C TRP A 24 -2.90 -8.92 -0.33
N ARG A 25 -3.60 -9.88 -0.91
CA ARG A 25 -4.29 -9.72 -2.19
C ARG A 25 -5.75 -9.33 -1.96
N PHE A 26 -6.26 -8.36 -2.71
CA PHE A 26 -7.68 -8.05 -2.73
C PHE A 26 -8.49 -9.21 -3.31
N LEU A 27 -9.64 -9.49 -2.72
CA LEU A 27 -10.53 -10.54 -3.23
C LEU A 27 -11.08 -10.14 -4.60
N THR A 28 -11.14 -11.13 -5.49
CA THR A 28 -11.69 -11.01 -6.83
C THR A 28 -12.99 -11.82 -6.95
N PRO A 29 -13.88 -11.48 -7.90
CA PRO A 29 -15.08 -12.28 -8.14
C PRO A 29 -14.73 -13.76 -8.37
N GLY A 30 -15.34 -14.65 -7.59
CA GLY A 30 -15.08 -16.09 -7.63
C GLY A 30 -14.11 -16.60 -6.56
N ASP A 31 -13.44 -15.71 -5.81
CA ASP A 31 -12.70 -16.13 -4.62
C ASP A 31 -13.68 -16.59 -3.53
N ALA A 32 -13.33 -17.66 -2.81
CA ALA A 32 -14.06 -18.03 -1.60
C ALA A 32 -13.97 -16.87 -0.60
N ALA A 33 -15.10 -16.33 -0.15
CA ALA A 33 -15.15 -15.17 0.72
C ALA A 33 -16.19 -15.38 1.83
N PRO A 34 -16.01 -14.76 3.01
CA PRO A 34 -17.05 -14.73 4.04
C PRO A 34 -18.32 -14.04 3.55
N ASP A 35 -19.46 -14.37 4.15
CA ASP A 35 -20.72 -13.69 3.87
C ASP A 35 -20.60 -12.18 4.14
N GLY A 36 -21.01 -11.37 3.17
CA GLY A 36 -20.92 -9.91 3.24
C GLY A 36 -19.52 -9.34 2.91
N ALA A 37 -18.58 -10.17 2.46
CA ALA A 37 -17.34 -9.67 1.90
C ALA A 37 -17.58 -8.92 0.57
N ASP A 38 -16.84 -7.84 0.38
CA ASP A 38 -16.85 -7.02 -0.82
C ASP A 38 -15.42 -6.83 -1.38
N GLU A 39 -15.29 -5.96 -2.38
CA GLU A 39 -14.02 -5.66 -3.06
C GLU A 39 -12.96 -5.01 -2.15
N SER A 40 -13.33 -4.58 -0.93
CA SER A 40 -12.39 -4.03 0.05
C SER A 40 -11.73 -5.10 0.93
N TRP A 41 -12.13 -6.36 0.78
CA TRP A 41 -11.57 -7.46 1.56
C TRP A 41 -10.27 -7.97 0.94
N VAL A 42 -9.36 -8.38 1.82
CA VAL A 42 -8.04 -8.87 1.47
C VAL A 42 -7.76 -10.20 2.14
N ARG A 43 -6.86 -10.98 1.52
CA ARG A 43 -6.36 -12.24 2.04
C ARG A 43 -4.84 -12.27 1.97
N ALA A 44 -4.21 -12.75 3.04
CA ALA A 44 -2.77 -12.96 3.07
C ALA A 44 -2.33 -13.94 1.99
N GLN A 45 -1.27 -13.59 1.27
CA GLN A 45 -0.68 -14.39 0.20
C GLN A 45 0.81 -14.60 0.47
N ASP A 46 1.29 -15.83 0.34
CA ASP A 46 2.72 -16.13 0.50
C ASP A 46 3.54 -15.79 -0.74
N ALA A 47 2.92 -15.97 -1.92
CA ALA A 47 3.58 -15.66 -3.18
C ALA A 47 3.64 -14.14 -3.39
N PRO A 48 4.79 -13.61 -3.84
CA PRO A 48 4.91 -12.20 -4.18
C PRO A 48 3.99 -11.84 -5.36
N PRO A 49 3.54 -10.58 -5.48
CA PRO A 49 2.80 -10.12 -6.66
C PRO A 49 3.65 -10.32 -7.92
N ARG A 50 3.13 -10.97 -8.96
CA ARG A 50 3.92 -11.28 -10.18
C ARG A 50 3.51 -10.41 -11.35
N VAL A 51 4.49 -9.86 -12.06
CA VAL A 51 4.27 -9.20 -13.35
C VAL A 51 3.68 -10.21 -14.34
N GLY A 52 2.69 -9.77 -15.13
CA GLY A 52 1.92 -10.61 -16.05
C GLY A 52 0.53 -10.99 -15.52
N GLU A 53 0.30 -10.82 -14.22
CA GLU A 53 -1.01 -11.04 -13.59
C GLU A 53 -1.91 -9.80 -13.69
N HIS A 54 -3.19 -9.97 -13.36
CA HIS A 54 -4.14 -8.88 -13.17
C HIS A 54 -4.72 -8.98 -11.76
N ALA A 55 -4.11 -8.27 -10.82
CA ALA A 55 -4.47 -8.33 -9.41
C ALA A 55 -4.01 -7.08 -8.66
N SER A 56 -4.72 -6.75 -7.58
CA SER A 56 -4.39 -5.65 -6.68
C SER A 56 -3.95 -6.23 -5.34
N TYR A 57 -2.94 -5.62 -4.74
CA TYR A 57 -2.33 -6.07 -3.50
C TYR A 57 -2.10 -4.91 -2.53
N LEU A 58 -2.15 -5.18 -1.23
CA LEU A 58 -1.51 -4.38 -0.19
C LEU A 58 -0.22 -5.08 0.22
N VAL A 59 0.90 -4.40 0.03
CA VAL A 59 2.22 -4.91 0.38
C VAL A 59 2.75 -4.10 1.55
N ALA A 60 3.21 -4.79 2.59
CA ALA A 60 3.86 -4.16 3.73
C ALA A 60 4.98 -3.24 3.25
N ALA A 61 5.17 -2.11 3.93
CA ALA A 61 6.18 -1.13 3.58
C ALA A 61 6.74 -0.45 4.83
N THR A 62 7.97 0.05 4.71
CA THR A 62 8.59 0.91 5.71
C THR A 62 8.67 2.32 5.17
N TYR A 63 8.13 3.28 5.92
CA TYR A 63 8.18 4.70 5.61
C TYR A 63 9.25 5.38 6.43
N ARG A 64 10.11 6.18 5.79
CA ARG A 64 11.07 7.04 6.47
C ARG A 64 10.55 8.47 6.53
N LEU A 65 10.58 9.04 7.74
CA LEU A 65 10.21 10.43 7.99
C LEU A 65 11.40 11.37 7.79
N GLN A 66 11.15 12.67 7.66
CA GLN A 66 12.20 13.69 7.53
C GLN A 66 13.15 13.70 8.74
N SER A 67 12.65 13.40 9.94
CA SER A 67 13.47 13.21 11.15
C SER A 67 14.42 12.01 11.10
N GLY A 68 14.29 11.12 10.10
CA GLY A 68 15.02 9.86 9.99
C GLY A 68 14.32 8.68 10.67
N ALA A 69 13.27 8.92 11.46
CA ALA A 69 12.46 7.85 12.06
C ALA A 69 11.79 6.98 10.98
N THR A 70 11.53 5.72 11.30
CA THR A 70 10.83 4.79 10.42
C THR A 70 9.52 4.32 11.02
N LEU A 71 8.50 4.14 10.17
CA LEU A 71 7.18 3.67 10.55
C LEU A 71 6.71 2.54 9.63
N PRO A 72 5.99 1.54 10.15
CA PRO A 72 5.35 0.52 9.32
C PRO A 72 4.15 1.12 8.58
N GLY A 73 3.85 0.55 7.42
CA GLY A 73 2.74 0.93 6.58
C GLY A 73 2.47 -0.09 5.48
N ALA A 74 1.68 0.29 4.50
CA ALA A 74 1.49 -0.50 3.28
C ALA A 74 1.42 0.39 2.05
N VAL A 75 1.85 -0.18 0.93
CA VAL A 75 1.74 0.38 -0.42
C VAL A 75 0.77 -0.52 -1.20
N GLN A 76 -0.18 0.10 -1.89
CA GLN A 76 -1.01 -0.60 -2.85
C GLN A 76 -0.19 -0.89 -4.11
N VAL A 77 -0.20 -2.15 -4.54
CA VAL A 77 0.50 -2.63 -5.72
C VAL A 77 -0.53 -3.19 -6.68
N ASP A 78 -0.74 -2.49 -7.79
CA ASP A 78 -1.66 -2.92 -8.83
C ASP A 78 -0.84 -3.47 -10.00
N VAL A 79 -1.03 -4.77 -10.29
CA VAL A 79 -0.43 -5.43 -11.45
C VAL A 79 -1.48 -5.49 -12.54
N LEU A 80 -1.17 -4.88 -13.68
CA LEU A 80 -2.04 -4.77 -14.85
C LEU A 80 -1.32 -5.35 -16.07
N GLY A 81 -1.16 -6.68 -16.07
CA GLY A 81 -0.35 -7.38 -17.05
C GLY A 81 1.13 -7.03 -16.87
N ALA A 82 1.75 -6.43 -17.88
CA ALA A 82 3.17 -6.04 -17.84
C ALA A 82 3.45 -4.77 -17.00
N GLN A 83 2.40 -4.01 -16.64
CA GLN A 83 2.54 -2.77 -15.89
C GLN A 83 2.31 -3.00 -14.39
N VAL A 84 3.10 -2.31 -13.57
CA VAL A 84 2.95 -2.29 -12.11
C VAL A 84 2.83 -0.86 -11.64
N GLU A 85 1.75 -0.55 -10.93
CA GLU A 85 1.51 0.74 -10.29
C GLU A 85 1.70 0.59 -8.77
N LEU A 86 2.33 1.59 -8.14
CA LEU A 86 2.70 1.58 -6.72
C LEU A 86 2.17 2.85 -6.08
N ASP A 87 1.15 2.71 -5.23
CA ASP A 87 0.47 3.82 -4.58
C ASP A 87 0.62 3.72 -3.06
N PRO A 88 1.47 4.54 -2.43
CA PRO A 88 1.56 4.62 -0.97
C PRO A 88 0.19 4.93 -0.36
N CYS A 89 -0.32 4.07 0.54
CA CYS A 89 -1.71 4.20 0.98
C CYS A 89 -1.86 4.39 2.49
N VAL A 90 -1.11 3.67 3.34
CA VAL A 90 -1.28 3.77 4.80
C VAL A 90 0.04 3.75 5.55
N ILE A 91 0.11 4.56 6.60
CA ILE A 91 1.17 4.59 7.61
C ILE A 91 0.52 4.32 8.97
N PHE A 92 1.12 3.44 9.77
CA PHE A 92 0.66 3.17 11.12
C PHE A 92 1.51 3.93 12.14
N ALA A 93 0.84 4.68 13.03
CA ALA A 93 1.47 5.46 14.08
C ALA A 93 0.56 5.53 15.31
N GLY A 94 1.11 5.30 16.50
CA GLY A 94 0.36 5.41 17.76
C GLY A 94 -0.92 4.55 17.81
N GLY A 95 -0.91 3.36 17.19
CA GLY A 95 -2.08 2.48 17.11
C GLY A 95 -3.19 2.97 16.16
N LYS A 96 -2.90 3.92 15.28
CA LYS A 96 -3.84 4.46 14.28
C LYS A 96 -3.27 4.31 12.87
N SER A 97 -4.17 4.19 11.89
CA SER A 97 -3.86 4.35 10.47
C SER A 97 -3.95 5.82 10.07
N VAL A 98 -3.03 6.23 9.19
CA VAL A 98 -2.94 7.56 8.57
C VAL A 98 -2.73 7.36 7.07
N ASP A 99 -3.46 8.10 6.25
CA ASP A 99 -3.23 8.11 4.80
C ASP A 99 -1.80 8.59 4.50
N ALA A 100 -1.04 7.85 3.69
CA ALA A 100 0.36 8.19 3.38
C ALA A 100 0.51 9.44 2.50
N LEU A 101 -0.50 9.74 1.67
CA LEU A 101 -0.52 10.83 0.68
C LEU A 101 -1.51 11.94 1.05
N GLY A 102 -2.15 11.84 2.21
CA GLY A 102 -3.06 12.85 2.75
C GLY A 102 -2.40 14.21 2.95
N HIS A 103 -3.18 15.28 2.79
CA HIS A 103 -2.69 16.65 3.05
C HIS A 103 -2.39 16.89 4.54
N ASP A 104 -3.01 16.12 5.43
CA ASP A 104 -2.89 16.20 6.89
C ASP A 104 -1.94 15.13 7.46
N THR A 105 -1.26 14.34 6.61
CA THR A 105 -0.40 13.24 7.06
C THR A 105 0.66 13.72 8.04
N ALA A 106 1.48 14.71 7.67
CA ALA A 106 2.52 15.25 8.56
C ALA A 106 1.98 15.80 9.90
N PRO A 107 0.99 16.71 9.93
CA PRO A 107 0.47 17.21 11.21
C PRO A 107 -0.22 16.12 12.04
N ARG A 108 -0.88 15.15 11.40
CA ARG A 108 -1.49 14.02 12.11
C ARG A 108 -0.43 13.10 12.72
N LEU A 109 0.64 12.79 11.99
CA LEU A 109 1.79 12.04 12.51
C LEU A 109 2.51 12.81 13.63
N ALA A 110 2.70 14.12 13.49
CA ALA A 110 3.30 14.97 14.53
C ALA A 110 2.54 14.87 15.85
N ARG A 111 1.20 14.94 15.79
CA ARG A 111 0.32 14.79 16.95
C ARG A 111 0.38 13.40 17.56
N LEU A 112 0.35 12.34 16.74
CA LEU A 112 0.37 10.95 17.21
C LEU A 112 1.71 10.57 17.85
N LEU A 113 2.82 11.05 17.28
CA LEU A 113 4.18 10.72 17.72
C LEU A 113 4.74 11.71 18.74
N LYS A 114 4.07 12.86 18.93
CA LYS A 114 4.57 14.00 19.72
C LYS A 114 5.97 14.46 19.25
N ALA A 115 6.16 14.54 17.93
CA ALA A 115 7.44 14.82 17.29
C ALA A 115 7.31 15.87 16.18
N SER A 116 8.42 16.52 15.81
CA SER A 116 8.56 17.36 14.61
C SER A 116 9.12 16.55 13.43
N ASP A 117 9.17 17.17 12.25
CA ASP A 117 9.78 16.59 11.03
C ASP A 117 9.19 15.21 10.67
N THR A 118 7.88 15.08 10.84
CA THR A 118 7.12 13.84 10.64
C THR A 118 6.59 13.66 9.22
N GLN A 119 7.01 14.51 8.27
CA GLN A 119 6.66 14.33 6.86
C GLN A 119 7.30 13.03 6.35
N PRO A 120 6.53 12.08 5.79
CA PRO A 120 7.11 10.95 5.07
C PRO A 120 7.86 11.44 3.84
N VAL A 121 9.11 11.01 3.68
CA VAL A 121 10.01 11.42 2.60
C VAL A 121 10.42 10.26 1.70
N HIS A 122 10.24 9.01 2.15
CA HIS A 122 10.64 7.82 1.41
C HIS A 122 9.86 6.61 1.90
N TRP A 123 9.69 5.61 1.03
CA TRP A 123 9.16 4.31 1.39
C TRP A 123 9.92 3.19 0.69
N ALA A 124 9.94 2.00 1.30
CA ALA A 124 10.46 0.76 0.72
C ALA A 124 9.48 -0.38 0.97
N LEU A 125 9.25 -1.25 -0.02
CA LEU A 125 8.43 -2.44 0.17
C LEU A 125 9.07 -3.41 1.17
N GLY A 126 8.24 -4.21 1.84
CA GLY A 126 8.64 -5.33 2.68
C GLY A 126 8.68 -6.66 1.94
N ALA A 127 8.20 -6.71 0.70
CA ALA A 127 8.26 -7.88 -0.17
C ALA A 127 8.62 -7.50 -1.61
N ARG A 128 9.36 -8.39 -2.27
CA ARG A 128 9.75 -8.22 -3.68
C ARG A 128 8.56 -8.46 -4.59
N LEU A 129 8.63 -7.93 -5.81
CA LEU A 129 7.64 -8.20 -6.85
C LEU A 129 8.20 -9.26 -7.80
N GLY A 130 7.45 -10.35 -8.01
CA GLY A 130 7.82 -11.45 -8.89
C GLY A 130 9.24 -11.97 -8.60
N ASP A 131 10.03 -12.04 -9.66
CA ASP A 131 11.43 -12.50 -9.63
C ASP A 131 12.44 -11.35 -9.50
N GLU A 132 11.99 -10.15 -9.10
CA GLU A 132 12.90 -9.03 -8.85
C GLU A 132 13.93 -9.40 -7.78
N THR A 133 15.18 -9.00 -8.01
CA THR A 133 16.28 -9.25 -7.07
C THR A 133 16.39 -8.17 -6.00
N VAL A 134 15.82 -7.00 -6.26
CA VAL A 134 15.90 -5.80 -5.42
C VAL A 134 14.51 -5.42 -4.92
N MET A 135 14.46 -4.90 -3.70
CA MET A 135 13.22 -4.37 -3.12
C MET A 135 12.91 -3.01 -3.76
N ARG A 136 11.66 -2.79 -4.18
CA ARG A 136 11.26 -1.48 -4.70
C ARG A 136 11.19 -0.46 -3.57
N GLU A 137 11.71 0.71 -3.83
CA GLU A 137 11.70 1.86 -2.93
C GLU A 137 11.61 3.15 -3.75
N GLN A 138 10.97 4.18 -3.19
CA GLN A 138 10.83 5.48 -3.85
C GLN A 138 10.77 6.62 -2.83
N ALA A 139 11.20 7.80 -3.27
CA ALA A 139 10.95 9.03 -2.55
C ALA A 139 9.45 9.36 -2.54
N MET A 140 8.95 9.88 -1.42
CA MET A 140 7.60 10.42 -1.35
C MET A 140 7.58 11.78 -2.07
N ALA A 141 6.70 11.91 -3.05
CA ALA A 141 6.53 13.18 -3.72
C ALA A 141 5.88 14.18 -2.74
N ARG A 142 6.44 15.39 -2.63
CA ARG A 142 5.96 16.40 -1.67
C ARG A 142 4.48 16.73 -1.94
N PRO A 143 3.64 16.83 -0.90
CA PRO A 143 2.25 17.24 -1.05
C PRO A 143 2.24 18.66 -1.65
N GLY A 144 1.82 18.76 -2.91
CA GLY A 144 1.84 19.99 -3.71
C GLY A 144 2.21 19.76 -5.18
N ALA A 145 3.28 19.02 -5.48
CA ALA A 145 3.70 18.76 -6.86
C ALA A 145 3.09 17.46 -7.44
N ALA A 146 2.89 16.45 -6.59
CA ALA A 146 2.50 15.10 -7.03
C ALA A 146 1.01 14.97 -7.39
N GLN A 147 0.12 15.63 -6.64
CA GLN A 147 -1.33 15.50 -6.84
C GLN A 147 -1.78 16.12 -8.17
N VAL A 148 -1.19 17.24 -8.58
CA VAL A 148 -1.50 17.88 -9.88
C VAL A 148 -1.04 16.99 -11.03
N LEU A 149 0.16 16.42 -10.95
CA LEU A 149 0.67 15.48 -11.96
C LEU A 149 -0.12 14.17 -11.98
N GLY A 150 -0.43 13.57 -10.82
CA GLY A 150 -1.18 12.32 -10.71
C GLY A 150 -2.61 12.43 -11.24
N LEU A 151 -3.31 13.53 -10.96
CA LEU A 151 -4.63 13.82 -11.55
C LEU A 151 -4.54 14.04 -13.06
N LEU A 152 -3.52 14.76 -13.54
CA LEU A 152 -3.31 14.96 -14.98
C LEU A 152 -2.99 13.64 -15.70
N PHE A 153 -2.20 12.75 -15.11
CA PHE A 153 -1.94 11.42 -15.65
C PHE A 153 -3.20 10.54 -15.67
N LYS A 154 -4.01 10.54 -14.60
CA LYS A 154 -5.31 9.83 -14.58
C LYS A 154 -6.28 10.38 -15.63
N LEU A 155 -6.34 11.70 -15.81
CA LEU A 155 -7.17 12.34 -16.84
C LEU A 155 -6.69 12.07 -18.27
N ALA A 156 -5.38 12.11 -18.51
CA ALA A 156 -4.81 11.79 -19.82
C ALA A 156 -5.03 10.31 -20.19
N ARG A 157 -4.99 9.40 -19.20
CA ARG A 157 -5.26 7.97 -19.38
C ARG A 157 -6.74 7.70 -19.70
N LEU A 158 -7.68 8.40 -19.05
CA LEU A 158 -9.12 8.28 -19.35
C LEU A 158 -9.46 8.75 -20.78
N LYS A 159 -8.73 9.75 -21.29
CA LYS A 159 -8.96 10.32 -22.63
C LYS A 159 -8.39 9.46 -23.76
N ARG A 160 -7.47 8.53 -23.47
CA ARG A 160 -6.88 7.59 -24.45
C ARG A 160 -7.61 6.25 -24.55
N SER A 161 -8.60 5.99 -23.69
CA SER A 161 -9.42 4.78 -23.68
C SER A 161 -10.79 4.96 -24.39
N ARG A 162 -10.95 6.02 -25.20
CA ARG A 162 -12.11 6.26 -26.05
C ARG A 162 -11.71 6.19 -27.52
#